data_AF-A0A7K1H093-F1
#
_entry.id   AF-A0A7K1H093-F1
#
_cell.length_a   1.000
_cell.length_b   1.000
_cell.length_c   1.000
_cell.angle_alpha   90.00
_cell.angle_beta   90.00
_cell.angle_gamma   90.00
#
_symmetry.space_group_name_H-M   'P 1'
#
loop_
_entity.id
_entity.type
_entity.pdbx_description
1 polymer ?
#
loop_
_entity_poly.entity_id
_entity_poly.type
_entity_poly.pdbx_seq_one_letter_code
_entity_poly.pdbx_strand_id
1 'polypeptide(L)'
;MRLTKYAHSCLRIEHDGGVLVIDPGVFSDPAEALDGVDAVLITHEHPDHLDLAAVNQQLARRPFAIHGPASLAGALGDAADVLRPVAPGESFTAAGIPVRAHGGRHAVIHPDIPVIDNLGYLVNEVVYHPGDALFVPEDVEVDTLFAPIHAPWSKFSEVVDFIRAVAPRRVFALHDALLNDNGYMVLDRQYTALSGSEYQRLEPGTRIDG
;
A
#
# COMPACT_ATOMS: atom_id res chain seq x y z
N MET A 1 8.24 -4.87 14.75
CA MET A 1 8.38 -4.70 13.28
C MET A 1 8.81 -3.25 13.01
N ARG A 2 9.60 -2.96 11.97
CA ARG A 2 10.02 -1.60 11.61
C ARG A 2 9.38 -1.21 10.28
N LEU A 3 8.71 -0.06 10.25
CA LEU A 3 8.06 0.46 9.04
C LEU A 3 8.81 1.70 8.57
N THR A 4 9.01 1.82 7.27
CA THR A 4 9.54 3.03 6.62
C THR A 4 8.57 3.46 5.52
N LYS A 5 7.98 4.65 5.68
CA LYS A 5 7.08 5.23 4.68
C LYS A 5 7.90 5.95 3.63
N TYR A 6 7.83 5.50 2.38
CA TYR A 6 8.39 6.24 1.24
C TYR A 6 7.32 7.16 0.65
N ALA A 7 7.60 7.87 -0.44
CA ALA A 7 6.59 8.74 -1.05
C ALA A 7 5.37 7.94 -1.54
N HIS A 8 4.23 8.61 -1.66
CA HIS A 8 3.00 8.08 -2.26
C HIS A 8 2.44 6.81 -1.60
N SER A 9 2.50 5.64 -2.25
CA SER A 9 1.96 4.37 -1.78
C SER A 9 3.02 3.40 -1.24
N CYS A 10 4.31 3.74 -1.35
CA CYS A 10 5.35 2.77 -1.00
C CYS A 10 5.60 2.66 0.51
N LEU A 11 5.57 1.42 1.00
CA LEU A 11 5.89 1.07 2.38
C LEU A 11 6.96 -0.03 2.41
N ARG A 12 8.04 0.20 3.15
CA ARG A 12 9.04 -0.83 3.45
C ARG A 12 8.85 -1.34 4.88
N ILE A 13 8.91 -2.65 5.05
CA ILE A 13 8.67 -3.36 6.30
C ILE A 13 9.86 -4.27 6.56
N GLU A 14 10.48 -4.11 7.71
CA GLU A 14 11.62 -4.92 8.17
C GLU A 14 11.23 -5.64 9.46
N HIS A 15 11.33 -6.98 9.45
CA HIS A 15 10.97 -7.81 10.59
C HIS A 15 11.79 -9.10 10.58
N ASP A 16 12.45 -9.41 11.70
CA ASP A 16 13.18 -10.66 11.93
C ASP A 16 14.17 -11.03 10.81
N GLY A 17 14.79 -10.00 10.23
CA GLY A 17 15.78 -10.12 9.16
C GLY A 17 15.22 -10.15 7.73
N GLY A 18 13.89 -10.21 7.56
CA GLY A 18 13.23 -10.12 6.27
C GLY A 18 12.89 -8.67 5.87
N VAL A 19 12.96 -8.39 4.57
CA VAL A 19 12.61 -7.10 3.97
C VAL A 19 11.43 -7.29 2.99
N LEU A 20 10.30 -6.68 3.31
CA LEU A 20 9.09 -6.64 2.50
C LEU A 20 8.80 -5.22 2.02
N VAL A 21 8.45 -5.06 0.75
CA VAL A 21 8.07 -3.75 0.18
C VAL A 21 6.68 -3.84 -0.43
N ILE A 22 5.83 -2.87 -0.14
CA ILE A 22 4.50 -2.71 -0.75
C ILE A 22 4.56 -1.53 -1.72
N ASP A 23 3.98 -1.72 -2.91
CA ASP A 23 3.75 -0.70 -3.95
C ASP A 23 4.94 0.24 -4.23
N PRO A 24 6.09 -0.29 -4.71
CA PRO A 24 7.23 0.49 -5.17
C PRO A 24 6.95 1.18 -6.52
N GLY A 25 5.99 2.11 -6.54
CA GLY A 25 5.55 2.82 -7.75
C GLY A 25 6.41 4.02 -8.15
N VAL A 26 6.15 4.57 -9.33
CA VAL A 26 6.97 5.63 -9.97
C VAL A 26 6.99 6.97 -9.21
N PHE A 27 6.03 7.21 -8.32
CA PHE A 27 6.02 8.40 -7.45
C PHE A 27 6.75 8.20 -6.12
N SER A 28 7.35 7.02 -5.91
CA SER A 28 7.89 6.61 -4.62
C SER A 28 9.41 6.68 -4.51
N ASP A 29 10.11 7.04 -5.60
CA ASP A 29 11.57 6.91 -5.76
C ASP A 29 12.10 5.54 -5.23
N PRO A 30 11.60 4.41 -5.78
CA PRO A 30 11.58 3.11 -5.11
C PRO A 30 12.95 2.43 -4.98
N ALA A 31 14.02 2.98 -5.55
CA ALA A 31 15.34 2.36 -5.57
C ALA A 31 15.88 2.08 -4.16
N GLU A 32 15.70 3.01 -3.22
CA GLU A 32 16.10 2.82 -1.82
C GLU A 32 15.15 1.86 -1.10
N ALA A 33 13.84 1.99 -1.35
CA ALA A 33 12.83 1.11 -0.74
C ALA A 33 13.09 -0.37 -1.07
N LEU A 34 13.52 -0.66 -2.31
CA LEU A 34 13.77 -2.01 -2.81
C LEU A 34 15.17 -2.57 -2.47
N ASP A 35 16.08 -1.79 -1.87
CA ASP A 35 17.44 -2.28 -1.60
C ASP A 35 17.41 -3.47 -0.61
N GLY A 36 17.95 -4.61 -1.03
CA GLY A 36 17.95 -5.84 -0.24
C GLY A 36 16.58 -6.49 -0.02
N VAL A 37 15.57 -6.16 -0.85
CA VAL A 37 14.22 -6.73 -0.73
C VAL A 37 14.21 -8.26 -0.88
N ASP A 38 13.42 -8.93 -0.03
CA ASP A 38 13.22 -10.40 -0.08
C ASP A 38 11.85 -10.77 -0.69
N ALA A 39 10.86 -9.89 -0.62
CA ALA A 39 9.59 -10.00 -1.32
C ALA A 39 8.93 -8.64 -1.56
N VAL A 40 8.14 -8.54 -2.64
CA VAL A 40 7.34 -7.36 -2.96
C VAL A 40 5.86 -7.72 -2.98
N LEU A 41 5.01 -6.87 -2.39
CA LEU A 41 3.57 -6.91 -2.56
C LEU A 41 3.15 -5.78 -3.50
N ILE A 42 2.35 -6.10 -4.52
CA ILE A 42 1.77 -5.11 -5.42
C ILE A 42 0.25 -5.19 -5.29
N THR A 43 -0.39 -4.07 -5.00
CA THR A 43 -1.84 -4.01 -4.84
C THR A 43 -2.57 -4.15 -6.17
N HIS A 44 -2.08 -3.47 -7.22
CA HIS A 44 -2.63 -3.50 -8.58
C HIS A 44 -1.64 -2.95 -9.63
N GLU A 45 -2.00 -3.00 -10.92
CA GLU A 45 -1.09 -2.72 -12.04
C GLU A 45 -0.78 -1.25 -12.36
N HIS A 46 -1.31 -0.25 -11.64
CA HIS A 46 -1.07 1.14 -12.01
C HIS A 46 0.39 1.58 -11.76
N PRO A 47 0.94 2.51 -12.57
CA PRO A 47 2.36 2.89 -12.48
C PRO A 47 2.77 3.52 -11.15
N ASP A 48 1.88 4.24 -10.49
CA ASP A 48 2.09 4.84 -9.18
C ASP A 48 2.12 3.82 -8.03
N HIS A 49 1.84 2.54 -8.32
CA HIS A 49 2.02 1.39 -7.43
C HIS A 49 3.11 0.41 -7.92
N LEU A 50 3.41 0.40 -9.23
CA LEU A 50 4.43 -0.45 -9.83
C LEU A 50 5.39 0.34 -10.74
N ASP A 51 6.63 0.52 -10.29
CA ASP A 51 7.74 0.85 -11.17
C ASP A 51 8.41 -0.45 -11.66
N LEU A 52 7.97 -0.94 -12.82
CA LEU A 52 8.51 -2.16 -13.42
C LEU A 52 10.02 -2.07 -13.70
N ALA A 53 10.53 -0.89 -14.05
CA ALA A 53 11.95 -0.72 -14.35
C ALA A 53 12.80 -0.89 -13.08
N ALA A 54 12.38 -0.28 -11.98
CA ALA A 54 13.05 -0.43 -10.68
C ALA A 54 12.96 -1.88 -10.17
N VAL A 55 11.80 -2.54 -10.30
CA VAL A 55 11.62 -3.95 -9.92
C VAL A 55 12.56 -4.86 -10.73
N ASN A 56 12.61 -4.70 -12.06
CA ASN A 56 13.49 -5.49 -12.92
C ASN A 56 14.98 -5.26 -12.62
N GLN A 57 15.37 -4.02 -12.31
CA GLN A 57 16.75 -3.72 -11.91
C GLN A 57 17.16 -4.51 -10.65
N GLN A 58 16.24 -4.68 -9.70
CA GLN A 58 16.52 -5.41 -8.47
C GLN A 58 16.46 -6.93 -8.67
N LEU A 59 15.52 -7.43 -9.47
CA LEU A 59 15.46 -8.85 -9.85
C LEU A 59 16.75 -9.30 -10.55
N ALA A 60 17.34 -8.44 -11.39
CA ALA A 60 18.61 -8.71 -12.05
C ALA A 60 19.80 -8.84 -11.07
N ARG A 61 19.68 -8.29 -9.86
CA ARG A 61 20.71 -8.41 -8.80
C ARG A 61 20.48 -9.63 -7.93
N ARG A 62 19.23 -9.89 -7.54
CA ARG A 62 18.83 -11.03 -6.73
C ARG A 62 17.37 -11.39 -6.99
N PRO A 63 17.03 -12.68 -7.22
CA PRO A 63 15.65 -13.11 -7.31
C PRO A 63 14.88 -12.89 -5.99
N PHE A 64 13.65 -12.38 -6.09
CA PHE A 64 12.68 -12.29 -4.99
C PHE A 64 11.27 -12.57 -5.51
N ALA A 65 10.34 -12.90 -4.61
CA ALA A 65 8.95 -13.17 -4.96
C ALA A 65 8.15 -11.87 -5.09
N ILE A 66 7.27 -11.80 -6.08
CA ILE A 66 6.26 -10.74 -6.20
C ILE A 66 4.91 -11.36 -5.86
N HIS A 67 4.16 -10.77 -4.94
CA HIS A 67 2.80 -11.17 -4.60
C HIS A 67 1.82 -10.09 -5.07
N GLY A 68 0.71 -10.50 -5.68
CA GLY A 68 -0.26 -9.56 -6.25
C GLY A 68 -1.43 -10.28 -6.91
N PRO A 69 -2.42 -9.54 -7.42
CA PRO A 69 -3.52 -10.13 -8.17
C PRO A 69 -3.01 -10.82 -9.44
N ALA A 70 -3.73 -11.82 -9.93
CA ALA A 70 -3.34 -12.52 -11.16
C ALA A 70 -3.33 -11.59 -12.40
N SER A 71 -4.12 -10.50 -12.38
CA SER A 71 -4.15 -9.46 -13.41
C SER A 71 -2.77 -8.82 -13.64
N LEU A 72 -1.92 -8.82 -12.62
CA LEU A 72 -0.60 -8.18 -12.65
C LEU A 72 0.37 -8.81 -13.65
N ALA A 73 0.14 -10.07 -14.06
CA ALA A 73 1.03 -10.79 -14.97
C ALA A 73 1.28 -10.02 -16.29
N GLY A 74 0.25 -9.35 -16.82
CA GLY A 74 0.37 -8.55 -18.04
C GLY A 74 1.29 -7.34 -17.87
N ALA A 75 1.22 -6.66 -16.73
CA ALA A 75 2.06 -5.50 -16.42
C ALA A 75 3.51 -5.89 -16.08
N LEU A 76 3.73 -7.09 -15.54
CA LEU A 76 5.07 -7.57 -15.18
C LEU A 76 5.92 -8.06 -16.36
N GLY A 77 5.29 -8.49 -17.46
CA GLY A 77 6.02 -9.10 -18.58
C GLY A 77 6.84 -10.30 -18.10
N ASP A 78 8.14 -10.32 -18.39
CA ASP A 78 9.06 -11.39 -17.99
C ASP A 78 9.16 -11.57 -16.46
N ALA A 79 8.92 -10.51 -15.67
CA ALA A 79 8.91 -10.61 -14.21
C ALA A 79 7.71 -11.42 -13.68
N ALA A 80 6.74 -11.78 -14.52
CA ALA A 80 5.63 -12.64 -14.14
C ALA A 80 6.09 -14.04 -13.72
N ASP A 81 7.30 -14.49 -14.11
CA ASP A 81 7.87 -15.78 -13.69
C ASP A 81 8.04 -15.90 -12.16
N VAL A 82 8.25 -14.76 -11.48
CA VAL A 82 8.38 -14.69 -10.02
C VAL A 82 7.10 -14.22 -9.32
N LEU A 83 6.02 -14.00 -10.09
CA LEU A 83 4.71 -13.70 -9.52
C LEU A 83 4.17 -14.91 -8.75
N ARG A 84 3.57 -14.61 -7.61
CA ARG A 84 2.78 -15.51 -6.76
C ARG A 84 1.38 -14.87 -6.69
N PRO A 85 0.46 -15.31 -7.57
CA PRO A 85 -0.89 -14.77 -7.57
C PRO A 85 -1.56 -14.96 -6.21
N VAL A 86 -2.24 -13.93 -5.72
CA VAL A 86 -2.95 -13.91 -4.44
C VAL A 86 -4.42 -13.58 -4.70
N ALA A 87 -5.32 -14.30 -4.03
CA ALA A 87 -6.75 -14.01 -4.05
C ALA A 87 -7.19 -13.16 -2.82
N PRO A 88 -8.26 -12.36 -2.93
CA PRO A 88 -8.85 -11.72 -1.76
C PRO A 88 -9.26 -12.74 -0.68
N GLY A 89 -8.93 -12.45 0.58
CA GLY A 89 -9.15 -13.32 1.73
C GLY A 89 -8.04 -14.36 1.96
N GLU A 90 -7.09 -14.50 1.03
CA GLU A 90 -5.98 -15.43 1.17
C GLU A 90 -4.97 -14.96 2.24
N SER A 91 -4.50 -15.90 3.04
CA SER A 91 -3.39 -15.69 3.99
C SER A 91 -2.14 -16.41 3.48
N PHE A 92 -1.01 -15.72 3.51
CA PHE A 92 0.28 -16.21 3.02
C PHE A 92 1.44 -15.63 3.84
N THR A 93 2.66 -16.00 3.49
CA THR A 93 3.88 -15.46 4.10
C THR A 93 4.78 -14.89 3.01
N ALA A 94 5.26 -13.65 3.21
CA ALA A 94 6.17 -12.96 2.32
C ALA A 94 7.34 -12.38 3.14
N ALA A 95 8.59 -12.62 2.70
CA ALA A 95 9.79 -12.26 3.46
C ALA A 95 9.80 -12.75 4.93
N GLY A 96 9.13 -13.87 5.23
CA GLY A 96 8.99 -14.39 6.60
C GLY A 96 7.88 -13.73 7.43
N ILE A 97 7.13 -12.77 6.86
CA ILE A 97 6.09 -12.01 7.54
C ILE A 97 4.70 -12.56 7.13
N PRO A 98 3.79 -12.84 8.09
CA PRO A 98 2.40 -13.20 7.78
C PRO A 98 1.66 -12.04 7.10
N VAL A 99 0.91 -12.32 6.03
CA VAL A 99 0.11 -11.35 5.29
C VAL A 99 -1.26 -11.95 5.00
N ARG A 100 -2.33 -11.16 5.18
CA ARG A 100 -3.68 -11.46 4.70
C ARG A 100 -4.08 -10.45 3.63
N ALA A 101 -4.56 -10.93 2.48
CA ALA A 101 -5.09 -10.09 1.43
C ALA A 101 -6.57 -9.80 1.64
N HIS A 102 -7.00 -8.58 1.34
CA HIS A 102 -8.37 -8.09 1.46
C HIS A 102 -8.78 -7.34 0.18
N GLY A 103 -10.05 -6.94 0.07
CA GLY A 103 -10.54 -6.21 -1.09
C GLY A 103 -10.81 -7.11 -2.29
N GLY A 104 -10.13 -6.84 -3.39
CA GLY A 104 -10.32 -7.52 -4.68
C GLY A 104 -10.79 -6.61 -5.81
N ARG A 105 -11.11 -5.34 -5.52
CA ARG A 105 -11.47 -4.35 -6.53
C ARG A 105 -10.97 -2.97 -6.15
N HIS A 106 -10.47 -2.25 -7.13
CA HIS A 106 -10.11 -0.84 -7.02
C HIS A 106 -11.36 0.02 -6.76
N ALA A 107 -11.20 1.19 -6.15
CA ALA A 107 -12.25 2.20 -6.06
C ALA A 107 -12.68 2.68 -7.47
N VAL A 108 -13.92 3.13 -7.62
CA VAL A 108 -14.41 3.60 -8.93
C VAL A 108 -13.79 4.96 -9.23
N ILE A 109 -12.94 5.05 -10.26
CA ILE A 109 -12.39 6.32 -10.76
C ILE A 109 -13.47 7.10 -11.53
N HIS A 110 -14.09 6.46 -12.51
CA HIS A 110 -15.18 7.02 -13.31
C HIS A 110 -16.01 5.85 -13.89
N PRO A 111 -17.33 6.00 -14.11
CA PRO A 111 -18.16 4.94 -14.69
C PRO A 111 -17.70 4.41 -16.05
N ASP A 112 -16.96 5.21 -16.82
CA ASP A 112 -16.43 4.83 -18.15
C ASP A 112 -15.05 4.15 -18.09
N ILE A 113 -14.43 4.07 -16.91
CA ILE A 113 -13.13 3.42 -16.71
C ILE A 113 -13.37 2.05 -16.06
N PRO A 114 -12.85 0.94 -16.63
CA PRO A 114 -12.96 -0.37 -16.02
C PRO A 114 -12.40 -0.39 -14.59
N VAL A 115 -13.12 -1.03 -13.67
CA VAL A 115 -12.63 -1.26 -12.31
C VAL A 115 -11.76 -2.51 -12.31
N ILE A 116 -10.45 -2.33 -12.20
CA ILE A 116 -9.46 -3.40 -12.12
C ILE A 116 -9.38 -4.03 -10.72
N ASP A 117 -8.61 -5.10 -10.62
CA ASP A 117 -8.32 -5.76 -9.35
C ASP A 117 -7.49 -4.82 -8.46
N ASN A 118 -7.75 -4.83 -7.15
CA ASN A 118 -6.89 -4.21 -6.14
C ASN A 118 -6.94 -5.04 -4.87
N LEU A 119 -5.79 -5.46 -4.38
CA LEU A 119 -5.66 -6.10 -3.07
C LEU A 119 -5.26 -5.08 -2.01
N GLY A 120 -5.87 -5.18 -0.83
CA GLY A 120 -5.35 -4.61 0.39
C GLY A 120 -4.53 -5.66 1.15
N TYR A 121 -3.49 -5.25 1.87
CA TYR A 121 -2.62 -6.14 2.64
C TYR A 121 -2.65 -5.79 4.12
N LEU A 122 -3.06 -6.76 4.94
CA LEU A 122 -2.90 -6.74 6.38
C LEU A 122 -1.64 -7.52 6.74
N VAL A 123 -0.61 -6.81 7.19
CA VAL A 123 0.69 -7.37 7.52
C VAL A 123 0.79 -7.59 9.03
N ASN A 124 1.14 -8.83 9.38
CA ASN A 124 1.33 -9.29 10.76
C ASN A 124 0.12 -9.01 11.68
N GLU A 125 -1.10 -8.97 11.11
CA GLU A 125 -2.36 -8.60 11.80
C GLU A 125 -2.36 -7.21 12.48
N VAL A 126 -1.43 -6.32 12.10
CA VAL A 126 -1.21 -5.04 12.78
C VAL A 126 -1.29 -3.85 11.81
N VAL A 127 -0.68 -3.99 10.63
CA VAL A 127 -0.55 -2.88 9.66
C VAL A 127 -1.40 -3.15 8.44
N TYR A 128 -2.34 -2.26 8.13
CA TYR A 128 -3.20 -2.38 6.96
C TYR A 128 -2.83 -1.34 5.89
N HIS A 129 -2.58 -1.83 4.68
CA HIS A 129 -2.37 -1.06 3.47
C HIS A 129 -3.45 -1.42 2.44
N PRO A 130 -4.48 -0.58 2.23
CA PRO A 130 -5.65 -0.98 1.43
C PRO A 130 -5.42 -0.89 -0.09
N GLY A 131 -4.29 -0.32 -0.53
CA GLY A 131 -4.12 0.09 -1.93
C GLY A 131 -5.12 1.17 -2.28
N ASP A 132 -5.61 1.14 -3.52
CA ASP A 132 -6.55 2.12 -4.04
C ASP A 132 -8.00 1.66 -3.87
N ALA A 133 -8.33 1.34 -2.62
CA ALA A 133 -9.68 0.94 -2.23
C ALA A 133 -10.00 1.43 -0.81
N LEU A 134 -11.29 1.57 -0.53
CA LEU A 134 -11.82 1.85 0.81
C LEU A 134 -12.45 0.59 1.40
N PHE A 135 -11.74 -0.54 1.32
CA PHE A 135 -12.22 -1.83 1.81
C PHE A 135 -11.91 -2.01 3.30
N VAL A 136 -12.95 -2.22 4.12
CA VAL A 136 -12.83 -2.42 5.57
C VAL A 136 -12.62 -3.91 5.88
N PRO A 137 -11.53 -4.31 6.55
CA PRO A 137 -11.35 -5.68 7.02
C PRO A 137 -12.15 -5.89 8.31
N GLU A 138 -13.37 -6.45 8.21
CA GLU A 138 -14.31 -6.58 9.33
C GLU A 138 -13.94 -7.66 10.37
N ASP A 139 -12.98 -8.54 10.05
CA ASP A 139 -12.60 -9.71 10.84
C ASP A 139 -11.37 -9.49 11.74
N VAL A 140 -10.85 -8.26 11.80
CA VAL A 140 -9.63 -7.93 12.56
C VAL A 140 -9.66 -6.52 13.13
N GLU A 141 -9.05 -6.33 14.30
CA GLU A 141 -8.75 -5.00 14.84
C GLU A 141 -7.43 -4.49 14.25
N VAL A 142 -7.49 -3.45 13.42
CA VAL A 142 -6.31 -2.84 12.80
C VAL A 142 -5.65 -1.87 13.78
N ASP A 143 -4.37 -2.04 14.10
CA ASP A 143 -3.64 -1.06 14.92
C ASP A 143 -3.24 0.17 14.09
N THR A 144 -2.65 -0.07 12.92
CA THR A 144 -2.05 0.96 12.07
C THR A 144 -2.63 0.89 10.67
N LEU A 145 -3.28 1.97 10.24
CA LEU A 145 -3.80 2.11 8.87
C LEU A 145 -2.92 3.10 8.07
N PHE A 146 -2.50 2.70 6.87
CA PHE A 146 -2.00 3.64 5.86
C PHE A 146 -3.16 4.03 4.94
N ALA A 147 -3.79 5.18 5.19
CA ALA A 147 -5.02 5.57 4.51
C ALA A 147 -4.73 6.37 3.23
N PRO A 148 -5.31 6.01 2.06
CA PRO A 148 -5.15 6.77 0.82
C PRO A 148 -5.90 8.12 0.94
N ILE A 149 -5.18 9.18 1.30
CA ILE A 149 -5.79 10.45 1.72
C ILE A 149 -6.28 11.31 0.56
N HIS A 150 -5.81 11.05 -0.67
CA HIS A 150 -6.19 11.82 -1.84
C HIS A 150 -5.95 11.06 -3.14
N ALA A 151 -7.00 10.84 -3.93
CA ALA A 151 -6.88 10.34 -5.29
C ALA A 151 -8.00 10.90 -6.19
N PRO A 152 -7.86 10.82 -7.53
CA PRO A 152 -8.93 11.21 -8.46
C PRO A 152 -10.27 10.49 -8.21
N TRP A 153 -10.21 9.29 -7.63
CA TRP A 153 -11.37 8.43 -7.33
C TRP A 153 -12.01 8.68 -5.96
N SER A 154 -11.41 9.51 -5.10
CA SER A 154 -11.83 9.67 -3.70
C SER A 154 -12.42 11.05 -3.41
N LYS A 155 -13.43 11.10 -2.53
CA LYS A 155 -13.75 12.32 -1.76
C LYS A 155 -13.17 12.20 -0.36
N PHE A 156 -12.71 13.33 0.18
CA PHE A 156 -12.26 13.43 1.57
C PHE A 156 -13.23 12.77 2.58
N SER A 157 -14.54 13.02 2.44
CA SER A 157 -15.54 12.47 3.36
C SER A 157 -15.61 10.95 3.35
N GLU A 158 -15.44 10.33 2.17
CA GLU A 158 -15.47 8.87 2.02
C GLU A 158 -14.24 8.24 2.68
N VAL A 159 -13.08 8.90 2.61
CA VAL A 159 -11.86 8.46 3.31
C VAL A 159 -12.01 8.60 4.83
N VAL A 160 -12.64 9.67 5.33
CA VAL A 160 -12.95 9.81 6.77
C VAL A 160 -13.87 8.68 7.24
N ASP A 161 -14.95 8.40 6.50
CA ASP A 161 -15.89 7.34 6.84
C ASP A 161 -15.20 5.97 6.82
N PHE A 162 -14.31 5.74 5.85
CA PHE A 162 -13.46 4.54 5.79
C PHE A 162 -12.56 4.42 7.02
N ILE A 163 -11.81 5.46 7.38
CA ILE A 163 -10.94 5.44 8.57
C ILE A 163 -11.74 5.13 9.83
N ARG A 164 -12.93 5.75 9.99
CA ARG A 164 -13.81 5.50 11.13
C ARG A 164 -14.37 4.07 11.15
N ALA A 165 -14.65 3.49 9.99
CA ALA A 165 -15.14 2.13 9.88
C ALA A 165 -14.04 1.10 10.19
N VAL A 166 -12.79 1.36 9.80
CA VAL A 166 -11.62 0.55 10.21
C VAL A 166 -11.31 0.73 11.70
N ALA A 167 -11.60 1.93 12.24
CA ALA A 167 -11.36 2.30 13.64
C ALA A 167 -9.93 2.00 14.15
N PRO A 168 -8.86 2.36 13.41
CA PRO A 168 -7.51 2.03 13.82
C PRO A 168 -7.03 2.89 14.98
N ARG A 169 -6.05 2.40 15.75
CA ARG A 169 -5.43 3.22 16.81
C ARG A 169 -4.74 4.45 16.22
N ARG A 170 -3.97 4.25 15.13
CA ARG A 170 -3.26 5.33 14.42
C ARG A 170 -3.39 5.21 12.91
N VAL A 171 -3.30 6.36 12.24
CA VAL A 171 -3.46 6.50 10.80
C VAL A 171 -2.29 7.28 10.24
N PHE A 172 -1.66 6.72 9.22
CA PHE A 172 -0.67 7.42 8.42
C PHE A 172 -1.20 7.73 7.03
N ALA A 173 -0.86 8.91 6.52
CA ALA A 173 -1.18 9.28 5.16
C ALA A 173 -0.49 8.36 4.14
N LEU A 174 -1.24 7.99 3.11
CA LEU A 174 -0.84 7.23 1.93
C LEU A 174 -1.43 7.90 0.69
N HIS A 175 -0.89 7.63 -0.50
CA HIS A 175 -1.40 8.10 -1.78
C HIS A 175 -1.53 9.64 -1.81
N ASP A 176 -0.42 10.32 -1.53
CA ASP A 176 -0.41 11.74 -1.19
C ASP A 176 0.43 12.61 -2.14
N ALA A 177 1.30 12.01 -2.95
CA ALA A 177 2.20 12.71 -3.88
C ALA A 177 1.54 13.67 -4.92
N LEU A 178 0.22 13.60 -5.11
CA LEU A 178 -0.52 14.56 -5.96
C LEU A 178 -0.82 15.88 -5.26
N LEU A 179 -0.62 15.96 -3.94
CA LEU A 179 -0.89 17.13 -3.13
C LEU A 179 0.32 18.07 -3.10
N ASN A 180 0.03 19.36 -3.10
CA ASN A 180 0.98 20.40 -2.73
C ASN A 180 0.75 20.83 -1.27
N ASP A 181 1.58 21.76 -0.78
CA ASP A 181 1.53 22.27 0.60
C ASP A 181 0.14 22.77 1.03
N ASN A 182 -0.61 23.39 0.11
CA ASN A 182 -1.96 23.86 0.41
C ASN A 182 -2.93 22.68 0.61
N GLY A 183 -2.82 21.65 -0.23
CA GLY A 183 -3.58 20.41 -0.11
C GLY A 183 -3.30 19.69 1.20
N TYR A 184 -2.02 19.52 1.54
CA TYR A 184 -1.59 18.95 2.81
C TYR A 184 -2.13 19.74 4.00
N MET A 185 -1.95 21.06 4.02
CA MET A 185 -2.45 21.92 5.10
C MET A 185 -3.95 21.71 5.36
N VAL A 186 -4.76 21.63 4.30
CA VAL A 186 -6.21 21.43 4.44
C VAL A 186 -6.50 20.02 4.92
N LEU A 187 -5.98 18.99 4.26
CA LEU A 187 -6.31 17.60 4.56
C LEU A 187 -5.79 17.17 5.93
N ASP A 188 -4.56 17.53 6.30
CA ASP A 188 -3.98 17.18 7.61
C ASP A 188 -4.84 17.73 8.74
N ARG A 189 -5.30 18.98 8.63
CA ARG A 189 -6.23 19.58 9.61
C ARG A 189 -7.54 18.80 9.71
N GLN A 190 -8.12 18.41 8.57
CA GLN A 190 -9.44 17.78 8.54
C GLN A 190 -9.38 16.32 9.01
N TYR A 191 -8.37 15.54 8.60
CA TYR A 191 -8.19 14.17 9.09
C TYR A 191 -7.87 14.14 10.59
N THR A 192 -7.04 15.07 11.09
CA THR A 192 -6.81 15.21 12.54
C THR A 192 -8.11 15.46 13.30
N ALA A 193 -9.00 16.30 12.76
CA ALA A 193 -10.24 16.68 13.43
C ALA A 193 -11.34 15.61 13.34
N LEU A 194 -11.38 14.84 12.24
CA LEU A 194 -12.55 14.03 11.90
C LEU A 194 -12.29 12.53 11.88
N SER A 195 -11.05 12.05 11.72
CA SER A 195 -10.77 10.61 11.60
C SER A 195 -11.23 9.79 12.81
N GLY A 196 -11.16 10.37 14.02
CA GLY A 196 -11.40 9.63 15.27
C GLY A 196 -10.19 8.80 15.71
N SER A 197 -9.05 8.91 15.03
CA SER A 197 -7.80 8.19 15.29
C SER A 197 -6.62 9.14 15.40
N GLU A 198 -5.47 8.65 15.90
CA GLU A 198 -4.21 9.42 15.88
C GLU A 198 -3.70 9.53 14.43
N TYR A 199 -4.01 10.63 13.74
CA TYR A 199 -3.59 10.88 12.36
C TYR A 199 -2.23 11.60 12.29
N GLN A 200 -1.38 11.13 11.38
CA GLN A 200 -0.13 11.81 11.03
C GLN A 200 0.22 11.62 9.55
N ARG A 201 0.75 12.66 8.91
CA ARG A 201 1.50 12.52 7.65
C ARG A 201 2.99 12.37 7.96
N LEU A 202 3.62 11.39 7.33
CA LEU A 202 5.04 11.09 7.50
C LEU A 202 5.81 11.62 6.28
N GLU A 203 6.96 12.25 6.52
CA GLU A 203 7.88 12.59 5.43
C GLU A 203 8.47 11.30 4.82
N PRO A 204 8.70 11.24 3.50
CA PRO A 204 9.35 10.09 2.87
C PRO A 204 10.68 9.73 3.55
N GLY A 205 10.88 8.43 3.80
CA GLY A 205 12.03 7.88 4.54
C GLY A 205 11.82 7.85 6.07
N THR A 206 10.71 8.36 6.60
CA THR A 206 10.44 8.31 8.04
C THR A 206 10.26 6.87 8.52
N ARG A 207 10.99 6.53 9.58
CA ARG A 207 10.96 5.22 10.24
C ARG A 207 10.11 5.26 11.50
N ILE A 208 9.22 4.28 11.67
CA ILE A 208 8.36 4.13 12.85
C ILE A 208 8.35 2.68 13.33
N ASP A 209 8.06 2.48 14.61
CA ASP A 209 7.79 1.13 15.12
C ASP A 209 6.40 0.69 14.69
N GLY A 210 6.35 -0.49 14.07
CA GLY A 210 5.13 -1.18 13.63
C GLY A 210 4.57 -2.05 14.73
#